data_AF-A0A9W8X883-F1
#
_entry.id   AF-A0A9W8X883-F1
#
_cell.length_a   1.000
_cell.length_b   1.000
_cell.length_c   1.000
_cell.angle_alpha   90.00
_cell.angle_beta   90.00
_cell.angle_gamma   90.00
#
_symmetry.space_group_name_H-M   'P 1'
#
loop_
_entity.id
_entity.type
_entity.pdbx_description
1 polymer ?
#
loop_
_entity_poly.entity_id
_entity_poly.type
_entity_poly.pdbx_seq_one_letter_code
_entity_poly.pdbx_strand_id
1 'polypeptide(L)'
;MRATGSAFALYASIETYNIKIISDAKPALVTLNMNPEKPEGTSRRALCQQCGTIFWGNDNPWGYAVSDVRIGTLDFPGIMEPDMHSFVGSKLGWIELPKDAKTSKGHYDYKQMWPKSSLKRLEICLERFAAAQKATAGIKAEDQQAKQLEPVIREKDDSPVDGDGDKTPTATGDAEDGEDDEAFEERFRETERALQERLAKLSLKLEGEEKQAPGATTT
;
A
#
# COMPACT_ATOMS: atom_id res chain seq x y z
N MET A 1 -10.79 -4.57 -19.19
CA MET A 1 -9.94 -5.78 -19.21
C MET A 1 -9.77 -6.38 -20.61
N ARG A 2 -9.86 -5.58 -21.69
CA ARG A 2 -9.75 -6.08 -23.06
C ARG A 2 -8.41 -6.74 -23.38
N ALA A 3 -7.34 -6.24 -22.78
CA ALA A 3 -5.98 -6.76 -22.98
C ALA A 3 -5.79 -8.22 -22.54
N THR A 4 -6.57 -8.70 -21.55
CA THR A 4 -6.46 -10.08 -21.04
C THR A 4 -7.64 -10.96 -21.46
N GLY A 5 -8.63 -10.41 -22.17
CA GLY A 5 -9.87 -11.12 -22.51
C GLY A 5 -10.79 -11.42 -21.32
N SER A 6 -10.43 -11.03 -20.10
CA SER A 6 -11.28 -11.25 -18.92
C SER A 6 -12.49 -10.30 -18.88
N ALA A 7 -13.59 -10.77 -18.29
CA ALA A 7 -14.78 -9.98 -18.01
C ALA A 7 -14.50 -8.83 -17.02
N PHE A 8 -13.87 -9.17 -15.88
CA PHE A 8 -13.45 -8.24 -14.84
C PHE A 8 -12.01 -8.51 -14.42
N ALA A 9 -11.37 -7.52 -13.81
CA ALA A 9 -10.12 -7.67 -13.11
C ALA A 9 -10.38 -7.33 -11.66
N LEU A 10 -9.91 -8.22 -10.79
CA LEU A 10 -10.11 -8.14 -9.37
C LEU A 10 -8.85 -7.58 -8.73
N TYR A 11 -9.01 -6.53 -7.94
CA TYR A 11 -7.92 -5.92 -7.20
C TYR A 11 -8.40 -5.50 -5.81
N ALA A 12 -7.48 -5.55 -4.84
CA ALA A 12 -7.66 -4.90 -3.55
C ALA A 12 -6.52 -3.90 -3.33
N SER A 13 -6.88 -2.73 -2.84
CA SER A 13 -5.91 -1.68 -2.51
C SER A 13 -5.39 -1.89 -1.08
N ILE A 14 -4.07 -1.87 -0.93
CA ILE A 14 -3.37 -1.99 0.35
C ILE A 14 -2.21 -1.00 0.38
N GLU A 15 -1.84 -0.52 1.57
CA GLU A 15 -0.66 0.32 1.74
C GLU A 15 0.59 -0.45 1.29
N THR A 16 1.42 0.17 0.46
CA THR A 16 2.57 -0.51 -0.14
C THR A 16 3.55 -1.03 0.91
N TYR A 17 3.68 -0.35 2.06
CA TYR A 17 4.57 -0.78 3.14
C TYR A 17 4.09 -2.06 3.87
N ASN A 18 2.85 -2.51 3.64
CA ASN A 18 2.34 -3.78 4.17
C ASN A 18 2.70 -4.96 3.25
N ILE A 19 3.28 -4.72 2.06
CA ILE A 19 3.71 -5.76 1.14
C ILE A 19 5.17 -6.13 1.43
N LYS A 20 5.43 -7.42 1.64
CA LYS A 20 6.77 -7.98 1.82
C LYS A 20 7.01 -9.13 0.85
N ILE A 21 8.17 -9.12 0.20
CA ILE A 21 8.60 -10.22 -0.65
C ILE A 21 9.32 -11.23 0.25
N ILE A 22 8.75 -12.42 0.39
CA ILE A 22 9.29 -13.50 1.24
C ILE A 22 10.08 -14.54 0.45
N SER A 23 9.97 -14.53 -0.88
CA SER A 23 10.67 -15.46 -1.77
C SER A 23 11.99 -14.85 -2.26
N ASP A 24 13.00 -15.70 -2.44
CA ASP A 24 14.26 -15.32 -3.08
C ASP A 24 14.07 -14.96 -4.56
N ALA A 25 13.06 -15.54 -5.22
CA ALA A 25 12.68 -15.23 -6.58
C ALA A 25 11.92 -13.90 -6.63
N LYS A 26 12.65 -12.78 -6.64
CA LYS A 26 12.08 -11.44 -6.62
C LYS A 26 11.29 -11.11 -7.89
N PRO A 27 10.10 -10.50 -7.78
CA PRO A 27 9.36 -10.02 -8.94
C PRO A 27 10.16 -8.95 -9.68
N ALA A 28 10.01 -8.91 -11.01
CA ALA A 28 10.48 -7.77 -11.79
C ALA A 28 9.55 -6.59 -11.54
N LEU A 29 10.16 -5.42 -11.32
CA LEU A 29 9.43 -4.16 -11.19
C LEU A 29 9.52 -3.40 -12.51
N VAL A 30 8.43 -3.38 -13.26
CA VAL A 30 8.36 -2.77 -14.58
C VAL A 30 7.57 -1.46 -14.50
N THR A 31 8.15 -0.40 -15.03
CA THR A 31 7.47 0.89 -15.20
C THR A 31 6.80 0.92 -16.57
N LEU A 32 5.49 1.15 -16.57
CA LEU A 32 4.67 1.29 -17.75
C LEU A 32 4.26 2.75 -17.89
N ASN A 33 4.49 3.29 -19.08
CA ASN A 33 3.92 4.57 -19.45
C ASN A 33 2.60 4.32 -20.17
N MET A 34 1.48 4.49 -19.45
CA MET A 34 0.14 4.22 -19.97
C MET A 34 -0.35 5.33 -20.91
N ASN A 35 0.31 6.49 -20.93
CA ASN A 35 0.05 7.57 -21.87
C ASN A 35 1.37 8.12 -22.46
N PRO A 36 1.71 7.77 -23.71
CA PRO A 36 2.91 8.26 -24.37
C PRO A 36 3.02 9.79 -24.38
N GLU A 37 1.88 10.49 -24.40
CA GLU A 37 1.81 11.96 -24.44
C GLU A 37 1.93 12.61 -23.06
N LYS A 38 1.81 11.84 -21.97
CA LYS A 38 1.94 12.30 -20.57
C LYS A 38 2.88 11.38 -19.78
N PRO A 39 4.21 11.54 -19.93
CA PRO A 39 5.21 10.66 -19.32
C PRO A 39 5.22 10.66 -17.79
N GLU A 40 4.53 11.60 -17.15
CA GLU A 40 4.34 11.66 -15.70
C GLU A 40 3.30 10.68 -15.15
N GLY A 41 2.47 10.06 -16.00
CA GLY A 41 1.54 8.99 -15.65
C GLY A 41 2.18 7.60 -15.61
N THR A 42 3.31 7.45 -14.91
CA THR A 42 3.99 6.16 -14.81
C THR A 42 3.36 5.27 -13.75
N SER A 43 2.91 4.07 -14.16
CA SER A 43 2.55 3.03 -13.22
C SER A 43 3.64 1.97 -13.15
N ARG A 44 3.93 1.48 -11.96
CA ARG A 44 4.89 0.41 -11.70
C ARG A 44 4.13 -0.84 -11.34
N ARG A 45 4.54 -1.95 -11.92
CA ARG A 45 3.94 -3.27 -11.68
C ARG A 45 5.01 -4.25 -11.25
N ALA A 46 4.71 -5.02 -10.20
CA ALA A 46 5.49 -6.16 -9.79
C ALA A 46 4.94 -7.40 -10.48
N LEU A 47 5.78 -8.08 -11.27
CA LEU A 47 5.37 -9.26 -12.02
C LEU A 47 6.38 -10.40 -11.91
N CYS A 48 5.87 -11.62 -12.02
CA CYS A 48 6.67 -12.83 -12.08
C CYS A 48 7.51 -12.84 -13.35
N GLN A 49 8.82 -13.04 -13.22
CA GLN A 49 9.74 -13.05 -14.35
C GLN A 49 9.56 -14.26 -15.29
N GLN A 50 8.97 -15.35 -14.79
CA GLN A 50 8.81 -16.58 -15.55
C GLN A 50 7.52 -16.60 -16.37
N CYS A 51 6.39 -16.25 -15.75
CA CYS A 51 5.07 -16.33 -16.38
C CYS A 51 4.45 -14.98 -16.73
N GLY A 52 5.04 -13.86 -16.31
CA GLY A 52 4.51 -12.52 -16.55
C GLY A 52 3.30 -12.14 -15.69
N THR A 53 2.85 -13.01 -14.78
CA THR A 53 1.74 -12.70 -13.88
C THR A 53 2.05 -11.49 -13.01
N ILE A 54 1.16 -10.50 -13.03
CA ILE A 54 1.27 -9.29 -12.21
C ILE A 54 0.71 -9.58 -10.82
N PHE A 55 1.48 -9.30 -9.78
CA PHE A 55 1.06 -9.46 -8.39
C PHE A 55 0.40 -8.19 -7.86
N TRP A 56 1.05 -7.03 -8.04
CA TRP A 56 0.51 -5.74 -7.66
C TRP A 56 1.03 -4.62 -8.57
N GLY A 57 0.36 -3.47 -8.53
CA GLY A 57 0.84 -2.24 -9.16
C GLY A 57 0.19 -1.01 -8.55
N ASN A 58 0.49 0.17 -9.07
CA ASN A 58 -0.05 1.44 -8.56
C ASN A 58 -0.86 2.20 -9.61
N ASP A 59 -1.77 1.51 -10.31
CA ASP A 59 -2.70 2.11 -11.27
C ASP A 59 -3.87 2.86 -10.56
N ASN A 60 -3.62 3.41 -9.37
CA ASN A 60 -4.57 4.12 -8.51
C ASN A 60 -4.20 5.61 -8.34
N PRO A 61 -5.12 6.45 -7.84
CA PRO A 61 -4.88 7.88 -7.66
C PRO A 61 -3.80 8.24 -6.63
N TRP A 62 -3.33 7.30 -5.82
CA TRP A 62 -2.39 7.54 -4.71
C TRP A 62 -0.94 7.16 -5.05
N GLY A 63 -0.69 6.71 -6.28
CA GLY A 63 0.65 6.38 -6.75
C GLY A 63 1.33 5.33 -5.86
N TYR A 64 2.64 5.46 -5.63
CA TYR A 64 3.42 4.42 -4.93
C TYR A 64 3.09 4.22 -3.45
N ALA A 65 2.27 5.10 -2.83
CA ALA A 65 1.84 4.92 -1.45
C ALA A 65 0.94 3.68 -1.29
N VAL A 66 0.11 3.41 -2.30
CA VAL A 66 -0.91 2.35 -2.28
C VAL A 66 -0.67 1.41 -3.46
N SER A 67 -0.75 0.11 -3.19
CA SER A 67 -0.62 -0.95 -4.18
C SER A 67 -1.95 -1.65 -4.38
N ASP A 68 -2.34 -1.84 -5.62
CA ASP A 68 -3.48 -2.65 -6.04
C ASP A 68 -3.01 -4.08 -6.30
N VAL A 69 -3.27 -4.96 -5.34
CA VAL A 69 -2.93 -6.38 -5.40
C VAL A 69 -3.96 -7.12 -6.24
N ARG A 70 -3.51 -7.97 -7.16
CA ARG A 70 -4.37 -8.84 -7.96
C ARG A 70 -4.92 -9.97 -7.11
N ILE A 71 -6.22 -9.92 -6.82
CA ILE A 71 -6.87 -10.90 -5.93
C ILE A 71 -6.69 -12.33 -6.41
N GLY A 72 -6.74 -12.56 -7.73
CA GLY A 72 -6.58 -13.90 -8.31
C GLY A 72 -5.20 -14.53 -8.09
N THR A 73 -4.21 -13.80 -7.55
CA THR A 73 -2.89 -14.35 -7.21
C THR A 73 -2.73 -14.68 -5.73
N LEU A 74 -3.78 -14.50 -4.92
CA LEU A 74 -3.79 -14.90 -3.50
C LEU A 74 -4.15 -16.38 -3.37
N ASP A 75 -3.78 -17.01 -2.26
CA ASP A 75 -4.07 -18.42 -2.00
C ASP A 75 -5.59 -18.69 -1.87
N PHE A 76 -6.32 -17.73 -1.30
CA PHE A 76 -7.76 -17.80 -1.09
C PHE A 76 -8.46 -16.61 -1.74
N PRO A 77 -8.58 -16.56 -3.07
CA PRO A 77 -9.20 -15.41 -3.75
C PRO A 77 -10.71 -15.32 -3.45
N GLY A 78 -11.36 -16.46 -3.15
CA GLY A 78 -12.81 -16.54 -2.93
C GLY A 78 -13.31 -15.86 -1.65
N ILE A 79 -12.44 -15.54 -0.69
CA ILE A 79 -12.83 -14.77 0.51
C ILE A 79 -12.79 -13.26 0.29
N MET A 80 -12.26 -12.82 -0.86
CA MET A 80 -12.10 -11.41 -1.21
C MET A 80 -13.21 -10.99 -2.18
N GLU A 81 -14.46 -11.09 -1.72
CA GLU A 81 -15.61 -10.62 -2.50
C GLU A 81 -15.50 -9.11 -2.80
N PRO A 82 -15.80 -8.64 -4.03
CA PRO A 82 -15.68 -7.23 -4.35
C PRO A 82 -16.68 -6.36 -3.59
N ASP A 83 -16.17 -5.41 -2.82
CA ASP A 83 -17.00 -4.37 -2.19
C ASP A 83 -17.68 -3.45 -3.20
N MET A 84 -17.13 -3.32 -4.41
CA MET A 84 -17.59 -2.41 -5.46
C MET A 84 -17.27 -2.95 -6.85
N HIS A 85 -18.28 -2.99 -7.72
CA HIS A 85 -18.11 -3.23 -9.14
C HIS A 85 -18.09 -1.89 -9.88
N SER A 86 -16.91 -1.42 -10.27
CA SER A 86 -16.76 -0.20 -11.07
C SER A 86 -16.78 -0.50 -12.57
N PHE A 87 -17.08 0.52 -13.39
CA PHE A 87 -17.16 0.41 -14.86
C PHE A 87 -18.20 -0.59 -15.40
N VAL A 88 -19.30 -0.82 -14.66
CA VAL A 88 -20.34 -1.77 -15.11
C VAL A 88 -21.06 -1.33 -16.38
N GLY A 89 -20.95 -0.05 -16.77
CA GLY A 89 -21.48 0.44 -18.04
C GLY A 89 -20.81 -0.17 -19.27
N SER A 90 -19.60 -0.73 -19.11
CA SER A 90 -18.86 -1.43 -20.16
C SER A 90 -18.85 -2.96 -19.98
N LYS A 91 -19.67 -3.51 -19.07
CA LYS A 91 -19.77 -4.97 -18.87
C LYS A 91 -20.40 -5.63 -20.10
N LEU A 92 -20.06 -6.90 -20.33
CA LEU A 92 -20.73 -7.69 -21.37
C LEU A 92 -22.19 -7.94 -20.98
N GLY A 93 -23.09 -7.92 -21.97
CA GLY A 93 -24.54 -7.98 -21.74
C GLY A 93 -25.01 -9.23 -21.00
N TRP A 94 -24.33 -10.36 -21.20
CA TRP A 94 -24.62 -11.65 -20.58
C TRP A 94 -24.06 -11.82 -19.16
N ILE A 95 -23.29 -10.85 -18.64
CA ILE A 95 -22.79 -10.93 -17.27
C ILE A 95 -23.83 -10.34 -16.31
N GLU A 96 -24.28 -11.15 -15.36
CA GLU A 96 -25.13 -10.71 -14.26
C GLU A 96 -24.27 -10.49 -13.00
N LEU A 97 -24.63 -9.46 -12.22
CA LEU A 97 -23.99 -9.15 -10.93
C LEU A 97 -24.97 -9.47 -9.79
N PRO A 98 -24.48 -9.76 -8.57
CA PRO A 98 -25.35 -9.96 -7.40
C PRO A 98 -26.30 -8.79 -7.20
N LYS A 99 -27.53 -9.07 -6.76
CA LYS A 99 -28.62 -8.06 -6.67
C LYS A 99 -28.30 -6.92 -5.69
N ASP A 100 -27.52 -7.23 -4.67
CA ASP A 100 -27.09 -6.34 -3.59
C ASP A 100 -25.67 -5.78 -3.80
N ALA A 101 -25.01 -6.14 -4.90
CA ALA A 101 -23.69 -5.62 -5.21
C ALA A 101 -23.72 -4.10 -5.42
N LYS A 102 -22.76 -3.40 -4.79
CA LYS A 102 -22.52 -1.99 -5.10
C LYS A 102 -21.93 -1.88 -6.50
N THR A 103 -22.51 -1.00 -7.32
CA THR A 103 -22.08 -0.82 -8.72
C THR A 103 -21.88 0.65 -9.08
N SER A 104 -20.96 0.93 -10.01
CA SER A 104 -20.80 2.24 -10.64
C SER A 104 -20.54 2.08 -12.14
N LYS A 105 -21.12 2.96 -12.96
CA LYS A 105 -20.92 2.95 -14.43
C LYS A 105 -19.49 3.30 -14.85
N GLY A 106 -18.71 3.93 -13.97
CA GLY A 106 -17.33 4.33 -14.23
C GLY A 106 -16.53 4.35 -12.93
N HIS A 107 -15.66 5.35 -12.78
CA HIS A 107 -15.06 5.67 -11.49
C HIS A 107 -16.12 5.96 -10.43
N TYR A 108 -15.78 5.76 -9.17
CA TYR A 108 -16.62 6.07 -8.02
C TYR A 108 -15.87 6.96 -7.04
N ASP A 109 -16.60 7.70 -6.20
CA ASP A 109 -15.99 8.47 -5.13
C ASP A 109 -15.65 7.55 -3.96
N TYR A 110 -14.36 7.30 -3.76
CA TYR A 110 -13.88 6.45 -2.67
C TYR A 110 -14.23 7.02 -1.29
N LYS A 111 -14.32 8.35 -1.14
CA LYS A 111 -14.67 8.98 0.14
C LYS A 111 -16.09 8.68 0.58
N GLN A 112 -17.00 8.48 -0.39
CA GLN A 112 -18.40 8.14 -0.11
C GLN A 112 -18.60 6.63 0.08
N MET A 113 -17.82 5.81 -0.64
CA MET A 113 -18.08 4.38 -0.73
C MET A 113 -17.26 3.53 0.24
N TRP A 114 -16.07 3.99 0.64
CA TRP A 114 -15.20 3.22 1.51
C TRP A 114 -15.63 3.34 2.98
N PRO A 115 -15.42 2.28 3.79
CA PRO A 115 -15.58 2.36 5.23
C PRO A 115 -14.69 3.46 5.85
N LYS A 116 -15.15 4.10 6.92
CA LYS A 116 -14.41 5.14 7.65
C LYS A 116 -13.02 4.68 8.09
N SER A 117 -12.89 3.41 8.50
CA SER A 117 -11.61 2.81 8.89
C SER A 117 -10.60 2.75 7.75
N SER A 118 -11.04 2.42 6.52
CA SER A 118 -10.19 2.43 5.32
C SER A 118 -9.75 3.83 4.94
N LEU A 119 -10.62 4.84 5.11
CA LEU A 119 -10.26 6.24 4.88
C LEU A 119 -9.21 6.73 5.88
N LYS A 120 -9.32 6.36 7.16
CA LYS A 120 -8.32 6.71 8.18
C LYS A 120 -6.96 6.06 7.90
N ARG A 121 -6.98 4.79 7.48
CA ARG A 121 -5.78 4.08 7.03
C ARG A 121 -5.10 4.76 5.84
N LEU A 122 -5.90 5.20 4.86
CA LEU A 122 -5.39 5.92 3.69
C LEU A 122 -4.74 7.25 4.09
N GLU A 123 -5.36 8.04 4.97
CA GLU A 123 -4.79 9.28 5.50
C GLU A 123 -3.40 9.03 6.11
N ILE A 124 -3.30 8.10 7.07
CA ILE A 124 -2.04 7.71 7.71
C ILE A 124 -1.02 7.22 6.67
N CYS A 125 -1.46 6.45 5.68
CA CYS A 125 -0.59 5.96 4.61
C CYS A 125 0.05 7.09 3.81
N LEU A 126 -0.75 8.10 3.45
CA LEU A 126 -0.27 9.25 2.67
C LEU A 126 0.68 10.13 3.47
N GLU A 127 0.40 10.35 4.75
CA GLU A 127 1.30 11.08 5.66
C GLU A 127 2.65 10.39 5.79
N ARG A 128 2.66 9.08 6.06
CA ARG A 128 3.89 8.29 6.15
C ARG A 128 4.68 8.32 4.85
N PHE A 129 4.00 8.21 3.72
CA PHE A 129 4.65 8.24 2.41
C PHE A 129 5.24 9.63 2.09
N ALA A 130 4.53 10.71 2.42
CA ALA A 130 5.03 12.08 2.25
C ALA A 130 6.26 12.34 3.14
N ALA A 131 6.24 11.88 4.40
CA ALA A 131 7.39 11.98 5.29
C ALA A 131 8.61 11.21 4.75
N ALA A 132 8.41 9.98 4.26
CA ALA A 132 9.47 9.17 3.67
C ALA A 132 10.06 9.80 2.40
N GLN A 133 9.23 10.44 1.56
CA GLN A 133 9.72 11.18 0.39
C GLN A 133 10.59 12.37 0.79
N LYS A 134 10.18 13.16 1.79
CA LYS A 134 10.97 14.31 2.29
C LYS A 134 12.32 13.85 2.84
N ALA A 135 12.34 12.79 3.64
CA ALA A 135 13.58 12.21 4.15
C ALA A 135 14.51 11.74 3.02
N THR A 136 13.96 11.04 2.03
CA THR A 136 14.73 10.56 0.86
C THR A 136 15.26 11.72 0.01
N ALA A 137 14.49 12.80 -0.15
CA ALA A 137 14.93 13.99 -0.87
C ALA A 137 16.06 14.72 -0.13
N GLY A 138 16.00 14.78 1.22
CA GLY A 138 17.08 15.31 2.05
C GLY A 138 18.38 14.52 1.88
N ILE A 139 18.31 13.19 1.97
CA ILE A 139 19.47 12.30 1.75
C ILE A 139 20.06 12.50 0.35
N LYS A 140 19.22 12.58 -0.70
CA LYS A 140 19.70 12.81 -2.07
C LYS A 140 20.34 14.18 -2.25
N ALA A 141 19.84 15.22 -1.57
CA ALA A 141 20.43 16.55 -1.60
C ALA A 141 21.80 16.56 -0.89
N GLU A 142 21.91 15.88 0.25
CA GLU A 142 23.18 15.70 0.98
C GLU A 142 24.20 14.88 0.18
N ASP A 143 23.79 13.78 -0.44
CA ASP A 143 24.64 12.96 -1.33
C ASP A 143 25.10 13.74 -2.58
N GLN A 144 24.25 14.60 -3.13
CA GLN A 144 24.58 15.45 -4.27
C GLN A 144 25.54 16.58 -3.86
N GLN A 145 25.38 17.14 -2.66
CA GLN A 145 26.30 18.14 -2.13
C GLN A 145 27.66 17.52 -1.79
N ALA A 146 27.70 16.33 -1.19
CA ALA A 146 28.93 15.59 -0.91
C ALA A 146 29.71 15.21 -2.18
N LYS A 147 29.02 14.87 -3.28
CA LYS A 147 29.65 14.62 -4.59
C LYS A 147 30.14 15.89 -5.32
N GLN A 148 29.58 17.07 -5.01
CA GLN A 148 30.07 18.34 -5.55
C GLN A 148 31.30 18.87 -4.79
N LEU A 149 31.58 18.30 -3.61
CA LEU A 149 32.75 18.58 -2.77
C LEU A 149 33.81 17.48 -2.93
N GLU A 150 34.21 17.12 -4.16
CA GLU A 150 35.48 16.42 -4.35
C GLU A 150 36.65 17.40 -4.10
N PRO A 151 37.73 16.99 -3.40
CA PRO A 151 38.71 17.94 -2.89
C PRO A 151 39.65 18.43 -4.00
N VAL A 152 39.56 19.72 -4.33
CA VAL A 152 40.72 20.46 -4.82
C VAL A 152 41.75 20.45 -3.69
N ILE A 153 42.90 19.81 -3.93
CA ILE A 153 44.03 19.76 -3.01
C ILE A 153 44.39 21.20 -2.64
N ARG A 154 44.13 21.59 -1.41
CA ARG A 154 44.40 22.93 -0.89
C ARG A 154 45.52 22.80 0.12
N GLU A 155 46.66 23.40 -0.20
CA GLU A 155 47.78 23.52 0.71
C GLU A 155 47.35 24.24 2.00
N LYS A 156 47.88 23.74 3.11
CA LYS A 156 47.60 24.19 4.48
C LYS A 156 47.94 25.66 4.66
N ASP A 157 47.06 26.38 5.37
CA ASP A 157 47.49 27.46 6.23
C ASP A 157 46.68 27.44 7.55
N ASP A 158 47.43 27.46 8.64
CA ASP A 158 47.00 27.47 10.03
C ASP A 158 46.44 28.84 10.43
N SER A 159 45.30 28.87 11.12
CA SER A 159 44.91 29.96 12.02
C SER A 159 43.83 29.48 13.01
N PRO A 160 43.97 29.69 14.33
CA PRO A 160 42.97 29.30 15.32
C PRO A 160 42.07 30.50 15.69
N VAL A 161 40.77 30.27 15.92
CA VAL A 161 39.98 31.05 16.89
C VAL A 161 38.63 30.40 17.22
N ASP A 162 38.30 30.57 18.49
CA ASP A 162 37.27 29.94 19.33
C ASP A 162 35.80 30.30 19.02
N GLY A 163 34.87 29.51 19.58
CA GLY A 163 33.73 30.08 20.31
C GLY A 163 32.33 29.53 20.00
N ASP A 164 31.76 28.85 21.01
CA ASP A 164 30.36 28.89 21.49
C ASP A 164 29.24 28.41 20.53
N GLY A 165 28.31 27.50 20.87
CA GLY A 165 27.56 27.40 22.12
C GLY A 165 26.06 27.52 21.81
N ASP A 166 25.44 26.37 21.50
CA ASP A 166 24.04 25.95 21.77
C ASP A 166 22.86 26.95 21.68
N LYS A 167 21.82 26.56 20.91
CA LYS A 167 20.41 26.42 21.37
C LYS A 167 19.46 26.05 20.22
N THR A 168 18.85 24.86 20.32
CA THR A 168 17.64 24.49 19.57
C THR A 168 16.40 24.86 20.40
N PRO A 169 15.41 25.60 19.90
CA PRO A 169 14.14 25.74 20.60
C PRO A 169 13.13 24.67 20.13
N THR A 170 12.70 23.86 21.10
CA THR A 170 11.57 22.93 21.06
C THR A 170 10.25 23.69 20.90
N ALA A 171 9.41 23.29 19.94
CA ALA A 171 8.05 23.80 19.81
C ALA A 171 7.11 23.03 20.75
N THR A 172 6.42 23.79 21.60
CA THR A 172 5.34 23.37 22.49
C THR A 172 4.10 23.00 21.69
N GLY A 173 3.54 21.82 21.94
CA GLY A 173 2.24 21.40 21.45
C GLY A 173 1.18 21.67 22.51
N ASP A 174 0.11 22.34 22.12
CA ASP A 174 -1.13 22.43 22.88
C ASP A 174 -2.29 22.37 21.88
N ALA A 175 -3.04 21.27 21.90
CA ALA A 175 -4.41 21.20 21.42
C ALA A 175 -5.07 20.04 22.18
N GLU A 176 -5.76 20.36 23.27
CA GLU A 176 -6.63 19.42 23.97
C GLU A 176 -7.93 19.23 23.19
N ASP A 177 -8.28 17.96 23.02
CA ASP A 177 -9.47 17.41 22.39
C ASP A 177 -10.73 17.62 23.24
N GLY A 178 -11.89 17.44 22.61
CA GLY A 178 -13.18 17.41 23.29
C GLY A 178 -14.12 16.36 22.70
N GLU A 179 -13.60 15.22 22.24
CA GLU A 179 -14.41 14.03 22.03
C GLU A 179 -14.22 13.10 23.24
N ASP A 180 -15.31 12.87 23.97
CA ASP A 180 -15.42 12.03 25.17
C ASP A 180 -14.54 10.75 25.11
N ASP A 181 -13.40 10.80 25.79
CA ASP A 181 -12.33 9.78 25.77
C ASP A 181 -12.86 8.38 26.10
N GLU A 182 -13.86 8.29 26.98
CA GLU A 182 -14.47 7.03 27.39
C GLU A 182 -15.20 6.34 26.22
N ALA A 183 -15.89 7.11 25.37
CA ALA A 183 -16.61 6.59 24.22
C ALA A 183 -15.66 6.15 23.10
N PHE A 184 -14.48 6.78 22.99
CA PHE A 184 -13.43 6.32 22.08
C PHE A 184 -12.82 5.00 22.55
N GLU A 185 -12.49 4.90 23.83
CA GLU A 185 -11.92 3.68 24.40
C GLU A 185 -12.89 2.49 24.34
N GLU A 186 -14.19 2.71 24.54
CA GLU A 186 -15.19 1.65 24.44
C GLU A 186 -15.27 1.06 23.03
N ARG A 187 -15.35 1.92 22.00
CA ARG A 187 -15.34 1.47 20.59
C ARG A 187 -14.04 0.77 20.21
N PHE A 188 -12.92 1.22 20.78
CA PHE A 188 -11.63 0.58 20.57
C PHE A 188 -11.62 -0.84 21.15
N ARG A 189 -12.07 -1.02 22.40
CA ARG A 189 -12.18 -2.33 23.06
C ARG A 189 -13.13 -3.28 22.31
N GLU A 190 -14.25 -2.78 21.79
CA GLU A 190 -15.18 -3.58 20.98
C GLU A 190 -14.54 -4.06 19.67
N THR A 191 -13.79 -3.18 19.00
CA THR A 191 -13.09 -3.49 17.75
C THR A 191 -11.97 -4.49 17.99
N GLU A 192 -11.22 -4.34 19.08
CA GLU A 192 -10.16 -5.26 19.48
C GLU A 192 -10.73 -6.66 19.77
N ARG A 193 -11.84 -6.75 20.51
CA ARG A 193 -12.53 -8.02 20.77
C ARG A 193 -12.95 -8.72 19.48
N ALA A 194 -13.56 -7.98 18.54
CA ALA A 194 -13.99 -8.54 17.26
C ALA A 194 -12.81 -9.04 16.40
N LEU A 195 -11.66 -8.39 16.47
CA LEU A 195 -10.44 -8.83 15.80
C LEU A 195 -9.85 -10.08 16.45
N GLN A 196 -9.84 -10.16 17.79
CA GLN A 196 -9.38 -11.32 18.54
C GLN A 196 -10.25 -12.56 18.26
N GLU A 197 -11.57 -12.40 18.19
CA GLU A 197 -12.49 -13.50 17.81
C GLU A 197 -12.23 -14.01 16.38
N ARG A 198 -11.97 -13.09 15.43
CA ARG A 198 -11.61 -13.45 14.06
C ARG A 198 -10.27 -14.19 14.01
N LEU A 199 -9.29 -13.75 14.78
CA LEU A 199 -7.99 -14.42 14.88
C LEU A 199 -8.14 -15.83 15.48
N ALA A 200 -8.89 -16.00 16.56
CA ALA A 200 -9.13 -17.30 17.18
C ALA A 200 -9.83 -18.28 16.22
N LYS A 201 -10.83 -17.81 15.46
CA LYS A 201 -11.50 -18.61 14.42
C LYS A 201 -10.54 -19.02 13.31
N LEU A 202 -9.60 -18.15 12.95
CA LEU A 202 -8.60 -18.41 11.93
C LEU A 202 -7.56 -19.43 12.41
N SER A 203 -7.10 -19.32 13.66
CA SER A 203 -6.22 -20.30 14.30
C SER A 203 -6.85 -21.69 14.36
N LEU A 204 -8.11 -21.82 14.80
CA LEU A 204 -8.84 -23.10 14.82
C LEU A 204 -8.97 -23.73 13.42
N LYS A 205 -9.15 -22.90 12.39
CA LYS A 205 -9.23 -23.38 11.00
C LYS A 205 -7.87 -23.91 10.52
N LEU A 206 -6.79 -23.21 10.83
CA LEU A 206 -5.42 -23.64 10.49
C LEU A 206 -5.04 -24.95 11.20
N GLU A 207 -5.37 -25.09 12.49
CA GLU A 207 -5.14 -26.33 13.24
C GLU A 207 -5.98 -27.52 12.71
N GLY A 208 -7.18 -27.24 12.21
CA GLY A 208 -8.04 -28.23 11.56
C GLY A 208 -7.49 -28.70 10.21
N GLU A 209 -6.84 -27.79 9.47
CA GLU A 209 -6.19 -28.08 8.20
C GLU A 209 -4.86 -28.83 8.39
N GLU A 210 -4.08 -28.51 9.42
CA GLU A 210 -2.88 -29.28 9.81
C GLU A 210 -3.20 -30.73 10.19
N LYS A 211 -4.34 -30.97 10.85
CA LYS A 211 -4.81 -32.33 11.20
C LYS A 211 -5.41 -33.09 10.01
N GLN A 212 -5.78 -32.39 8.93
CA GLN A 212 -6.38 -33.00 7.73
C GLN A 212 -5.36 -33.28 6.62
N ALA A 213 -4.09 -32.87 6.75
CA ALA A 213 -3.03 -33.32 5.85
C ALA A 213 -2.65 -34.78 6.15
N PRO A 214 -3.00 -35.77 5.33
CA PRO A 214 -2.41 -37.10 5.46
C PRO A 214 -1.00 -37.03 4.86
N GLY A 215 -0.02 -37.59 5.58
CA GLY A 215 1.36 -37.67 5.13
C GLY A 215 1.47 -38.25 3.73
N ALA A 216 1.85 -37.42 2.76
CA ALA A 216 2.36 -37.87 1.48
C ALA A 216 3.83 -38.29 1.68
N THR A 217 3.99 -39.51 2.21
CA THR A 217 5.28 -40.21 2.32
C THR A 217 5.38 -41.20 1.15
N THR A 218 6.41 -41.01 0.32
CA THR A 218 7.14 -42.02 -0.47
C THR A 218 6.39 -42.80 -1.55
N THR A 219 6.73 -42.58 -2.83
CA THR A 219 7.63 -43.45 -3.64
C THR A 219 7.85 -42.78 -5.00
#